data_AF-A0A2D7FY13-F1
#
_entry.id   AF-A0A2D7FY13-F1
#
_cell.length_a   1.000
_cell.length_b   1.000
_cell.length_c   1.000
_cell.angle_alpha   90.00
_cell.angle_beta   90.00
_cell.angle_gamma   90.00
#
_symmetry.space_group_name_H-M   'P 1'
#
loop_
_entity.id
_entity.type
_entity.pdbx_description
1 polymer ?
#
loop_
_entity_poly.entity_id
_entity_poly.type
_entity_poly.pdbx_seq_one_letter_code
_entity_poly.pdbx_strand_id
1 'polypeptide(L)'
;MTLKHITHNAVTGEITEVSYTAEEIAADEATANANALPLLRGQRDRLLTETDVYALADRTLSDEMRAYRQALRDLPANTSDPKNPTWPTKPSS
;
A
#
# COMPACT_ATOMS: atom_id res chain seq x y z
N MET A 1 23.75 -0.37 -0.81
CA MET A 1 23.51 -0.60 0.63
C MET A 1 23.14 -2.05 0.80
N THR A 2 23.81 -2.80 1.68
CA THR A 2 23.45 -4.18 2.01
C THR A 2 22.47 -4.18 3.18
N LEU A 3 21.37 -4.91 3.06
CA LEU A 3 20.41 -5.09 4.14
C LEU A 3 21.06 -5.96 5.23
N LYS A 4 20.82 -5.65 6.51
CA LYS A 4 21.39 -6.38 7.64
C LYS A 4 20.35 -6.60 8.73
N HIS A 5 20.48 -7.70 9.48
CA HIS A 5 19.69 -7.99 10.67
C HIS A 5 20.57 -8.19 11.89
N ILE A 6 19.96 -7.99 13.06
CA ILE A 6 20.63 -8.16 14.34
C ILE A 6 20.23 -9.52 14.90
N THR A 7 21.22 -10.31 15.29
CA THR A 7 21.03 -11.58 15.99
C THR A 7 21.48 -11.41 17.43
N HIS A 8 20.66 -11.84 18.38
CA HIS A 8 20.99 -11.81 19.80
C HIS A 8 21.17 -13.23 20.33
N ASN A 9 22.33 -13.51 20.90
CA ASN A 9 22.61 -14.79 21.53
C ASN A 9 22.00 -14.82 22.93
N ALA A 10 20.97 -15.64 23.13
CA ALA A 10 20.25 -15.75 24.39
C ALA A 10 21.08 -16.32 25.56
N VAL A 11 22.24 -16.93 25.30
CA VAL A 11 23.11 -17.54 26.32
C VAL A 11 24.26 -16.61 26.71
N THR A 12 24.91 -15.96 25.73
CA THR A 12 26.07 -15.10 25.98
C THR A 12 25.74 -13.62 26.07
N GLY A 13 24.53 -13.21 25.65
CA GLY A 13 24.14 -11.80 25.54
C GLY A 13 24.83 -11.06 24.37
N GLU A 14 25.56 -11.79 23.53
CA GLU A 14 26.27 -11.22 22.38
C GLU A 14 25.27 -10.79 21.30
N ILE A 15 25.51 -9.60 20.75
CA ILE A 15 24.72 -9.03 19.65
C ILE A 15 25.60 -8.99 18.42
N THR A 16 25.19 -9.68 17.35
CA THR A 16 25.90 -9.71 16.07
C THR A 16 25.05 -9.13 14.96
N GLU A 17 25.71 -8.44 14.04
CA GLU A 17 25.08 -7.90 12.84
C GLU A 17 25.42 -8.81 11.65
N VAL A 18 24.39 -9.36 11.01
CA VAL A 18 24.52 -10.32 9.91
C VAL A 18 23.87 -9.73 8.67
N SER A 19 24.55 -9.79 7.53
CA SER A 19 23.98 -9.35 6.25
C SER A 19 22.97 -10.37 5.73
N TYR A 20 21.85 -9.89 5.21
CA TYR A 20 20.95 -10.76 4.46
C TYR A 20 21.64 -11.28 3.20
N THR A 21 21.36 -12.54 2.89
CA THR A 21 21.79 -13.18 1.65
C THR A 21 20.99 -12.65 0.46
N ALA A 22 21.55 -12.80 -0.75
CA ALA A 22 20.84 -12.42 -1.97
C ALA A 22 19.54 -13.22 -2.16
N GLU A 23 19.51 -14.49 -1.73
CA GLU A 23 18.33 -15.35 -1.81
C GLU A 23 17.22 -14.88 -0.88
N GLU A 24 17.54 -14.51 0.37
CA GLU A 24 16.57 -13.96 1.32
C GLU A 24 15.97 -12.64 0.81
N ILE A 25 16.80 -11.75 0.28
CA ILE A 25 16.34 -10.48 -0.31
C ILE A 25 15.41 -10.74 -1.50
N ALA A 26 15.79 -11.66 -2.39
CA ALA A 26 14.97 -12.00 -3.55
C ALA A 26 13.63 -12.63 -3.16
N ALA A 27 13.60 -13.45 -2.11
CA ALA A 27 12.38 -14.06 -1.58
C ALA A 27 11.43 -13.02 -0.97
N ASP A 28 11.97 -12.06 -0.20
CA ASP A 28 11.20 -10.95 0.34
C ASP A 28 10.65 -10.05 -0.77
N GLU A 29 11.48 -9.71 -1.76
CA GLU A 29 11.06 -8.92 -2.92
C GLU A 29 9.96 -9.63 -3.73
N ALA A 30 10.10 -10.94 -3.96
CA ALA A 30 9.07 -11.74 -4.64
C ALA A 30 7.75 -11.72 -3.86
N THR A 31 7.82 -11.84 -2.53
CA THR A 31 6.65 -11.76 -1.65
C THR A 31 6.01 -10.37 -1.69
N ALA A 32 6.82 -9.31 -1.64
CA ALA A 32 6.36 -7.93 -1.75
C ALA A 32 5.68 -7.68 -3.11
N ASN A 33 6.26 -8.18 -4.19
CA ASN A 33 5.69 -8.07 -5.55
C ASN A 33 4.36 -8.82 -5.66
N ALA A 34 4.26 -10.02 -5.10
CA ALA A 34 3.02 -10.80 -5.10
C ALA A 34 1.89 -10.09 -4.32
N ASN A 35 2.24 -9.41 -3.23
CA ASN A 35 1.27 -8.73 -2.36
C ASN A 35 0.93 -7.30 -2.80
N ALA A 36 1.74 -6.67 -3.65
CA ALA A 36 1.56 -5.27 -4.05
C ALA A 36 0.17 -4.98 -4.65
N LEU A 37 -0.26 -5.83 -5.60
CA LEU A 37 -1.54 -5.62 -6.28
C LEU A 37 -2.77 -5.90 -5.38
N PRO A 38 -2.81 -6.98 -4.59
CA PRO A 38 -3.85 -7.16 -3.56
C PRO A 38 -3.93 -5.99 -2.57
N LEU A 39 -2.80 -5.51 -2.06
CA LEU A 39 -2.76 -4.40 -1.10
C LEU A 39 -3.29 -3.10 -1.71
N LEU A 40 -2.88 -2.79 -2.95
CA LEU A 40 -3.39 -1.63 -3.69
C LEU A 40 -4.92 -1.71 -3.85
N ARG A 41 -5.46 -2.86 -4.27
CA ARG A 41 -6.91 -3.06 -4.42
C ARG A 41 -7.64 -2.91 -3.09
N GLY A 42 -7.10 -3.48 -2.01
CA GLY A 42 -7.67 -3.34 -0.67
C GLY A 42 -7.72 -1.88 -0.21
N GLN A 43 -6.65 -1.11 -0.45
CA GLN A 43 -6.60 0.31 -0.11
C GLN A 43 -7.60 1.13 -0.94
N ARG A 44 -7.72 0.84 -2.25
CA ARG A 44 -8.73 1.46 -3.11
C ARG A 44 -10.14 1.20 -2.57
N ASP A 45 -10.45 -0.04 -2.24
CA ASP A 45 -11.78 -0.44 -1.78
C ASP A 45 -12.10 0.21 -0.42
N ARG A 46 -11.11 0.32 0.47
CA ARG A 46 -11.23 1.09 1.72
C ARG A 46 -11.60 2.56 1.44
N LEU A 47 -10.85 3.25 0.58
CA LEU A 47 -11.09 4.68 0.29
C LEU A 47 -12.45 4.93 -0.40
N LEU A 48 -12.88 4.00 -1.25
CA LEU A 48 -14.23 4.03 -1.83
C LEU A 48 -15.31 3.82 -0.77
N THR A 49 -15.09 2.93 0.19
CA THR A 49 -16.02 2.68 1.30
C THR A 49 -16.13 3.91 2.22
N GLU A 50 -15.02 4.56 2.54
CA GLU A 50 -15.00 5.78 3.36
C GLU A 50 -15.78 6.95 2.74
N THR A 51 -16.01 6.92 1.43
CA THR A 51 -16.77 7.94 0.70
C THR A 51 -18.18 7.50 0.31
N ASP A 52 -18.59 6.29 0.70
CA ASP A 52 -19.90 5.73 0.32
C ASP A 52 -21.07 6.47 0.97
N VAL A 53 -20.84 7.03 2.17
CA VAL A 53 -21.81 7.88 2.90
C VAL A 53 -22.25 9.13 2.14
N TYR A 54 -21.45 9.61 1.19
CA TYR A 54 -21.80 10.77 0.37
C TYR A 54 -22.66 10.40 -0.84
N ALA A 55 -22.81 9.11 -1.15
CA ALA A 55 -23.68 8.61 -2.22
C ALA A 55 -25.12 8.30 -1.73
N LEU A 56 -25.44 8.61 -0.47
CA LEU A 56 -26.80 8.51 0.07
C LEU A 56 -27.73 9.53 -0.61
N ALA A 57 -28.98 9.16 -0.83
CA ALA A 57 -29.98 9.95 -1.57
C ALA A 57 -30.24 11.36 -0.98
N ASP A 58 -29.91 11.56 0.30
CA ASP A 58 -30.10 12.83 1.02
C ASP A 58 -28.89 13.80 0.87
N ARG A 59 -27.86 13.42 0.10
CA ARG A 59 -26.66 14.23 -0.12
C ARG A 59 -26.39 14.40 -1.61
N THR A 60 -26.17 15.65 -2.02
CA THR A 60 -25.63 15.94 -3.35
C THR A 60 -24.12 15.68 -3.32
N LEU A 61 -23.67 14.66 -4.05
CA LEU A 61 -22.25 14.39 -4.24
C LEU A 61 -21.61 15.56 -5.02
N SER A 62 -20.62 16.23 -4.43
CA SER A 62 -19.86 17.27 -5.13
C SER A 62 -19.12 16.69 -6.34
N ASP A 63 -18.89 17.51 -7.36
CA ASP A 63 -18.14 17.09 -8.55
C ASP A 63 -16.71 16.67 -8.20
N GLU A 64 -16.10 17.31 -7.20
CA GLU A 64 -14.80 16.94 -6.67
C GLU A 64 -14.82 15.53 -6.04
N MET A 65 -15.86 15.18 -5.29
CA MET A 65 -16.00 13.84 -4.71
C MET A 65 -16.28 12.78 -5.79
N ARG A 66 -17.01 13.14 -6.86
CA ARG A 66 -17.20 12.28 -8.03
C ARG A 66 -15.88 12.01 -8.73
N ALA A 67 -15.08 13.05 -8.99
CA ALA A 67 -13.76 12.94 -9.61
C ALA A 67 -12.80 12.12 -8.74
N TYR A 68 -12.79 12.34 -7.42
CA TYR A 68 -12.02 11.55 -6.46
C TYR A 68 -12.36 10.06 -6.52
N ARG A 69 -13.65 9.70 -6.46
CA ARG A 69 -14.11 8.30 -6.54
C ARG A 69 -13.80 7.67 -7.89
N GLN A 70 -13.86 8.43 -8.98
CA GLN A 70 -13.48 7.94 -10.30
C GLN A 70 -11.97 7.65 -10.37
N ALA A 71 -11.14 8.58 -9.92
CA ALA A 71 -9.68 8.39 -9.89
C ALA A 71 -9.27 7.17 -9.04
N LEU A 72 -9.99 6.88 -7.95
CA LEU A 72 -9.80 5.63 -7.20
C LEU A 72 -10.17 4.39 -8.01
N ARG A 73 -11.28 4.40 -8.75
CA ARG A 73 -11.71 3.26 -9.59
C ARG A 73 -10.79 3.00 -10.78
N ASP A 74 -10.10 4.04 -11.26
CA ASP A 74 -9.11 3.93 -12.31
C ASP A 74 -7.83 3.20 -11.84
N LEU A 75 -7.69 2.94 -10.53
CA LEU A 75 -6.64 2.08 -9.98
C LEU A 75 -7.08 0.59 -10.01
N PRO A 76 -6.21 -0.33 -10.46
CA PRO A 76 -4.77 -0.17 -10.74
C PRO A 76 -4.40 0.25 -12.17
N ALA A 77 -5.37 0.43 -13.07
CA ALA A 77 -5.10 0.64 -14.50
C ALA A 77 -4.22 1.87 -14.80
N ASN A 78 -4.26 2.89 -13.94
CA ASN A 78 -3.44 4.10 -14.06
C ASN A 78 -2.18 4.10 -13.17
N THR A 79 -1.64 2.93 -12.79
CA THR A 79 -0.41 2.82 -11.99
C THR A 79 0.56 1.84 -12.62
N SER A 80 1.78 2.31 -12.88
CA SER A 80 2.88 1.49 -13.40
C SER A 80 3.53 0.63 -12.31
N ASP A 81 3.66 1.16 -11.09
CA ASP A 81 4.21 0.45 -9.93
C ASP A 81 3.15 0.26 -8.83
N PRO A 82 2.56 -0.94 -8.68
CA PRO A 82 1.59 -1.23 -7.63
C PRO A 82 2.13 -1.07 -6.20
N LYS A 83 3.46 -1.02 -6.00
CA LYS A 83 4.08 -0.76 -4.69
C LYS A 83 4.10 0.74 -4.36
N ASN A 84 3.98 1.60 -5.36
CA ASN A 84 3.99 3.06 -5.18
C ASN A 84 2.92 3.77 -6.05
N PRO A 85 1.63 3.46 -5.85
CA PRO A 85 0.55 4.13 -6.57
C PRO A 85 0.43 5.60 -6.17
N THR A 86 0.06 6.44 -7.14
CA THR A 86 -0.35 7.82 -6.87
C THR A 86 -1.81 7.85 -6.47
N TRP A 87 -2.10 8.27 -5.24
CA TRP A 87 -3.47 8.35 -4.72
C TRP A 87 -4.05 9.75 -4.93
N PRO A 88 -5.33 9.87 -5.34
CA PRO A 88 -6.00 11.16 -5.36
C PRO A 88 -6.16 11.71 -3.94
N THR A 89 -6.13 13.03 -3.78
CA THR A 89 -6.38 13.69 -2.49
C THR A 89 -7.88 13.75 -2.23
N LYS A 90 -8.30 13.31 -1.05
CA LYS A 90 -9.71 13.37 -0.63
C LYS A 90 -10.15 14.84 -0.51
N PRO A 91 -11.26 15.25 -1.13
CA PRO A 91 -11.75 16.62 -0.98
C PRO A 91 -12.33 16.85 0.42
N SER A 92 -12.19 18.08 0.91
CA SER A 92 -12.70 18.54 2.20
C SER A 92 -14.19 18.90 2.10
N SER A 93 -15.05 17.90 1.86
CA SER A 93 -16.54 17.97 1.85
C SER A 93 -17.18 19.21 1.22
#